data_AF-A0A6N2NL85-F1
#
_entry.id   AF-A0A6N2NL85-F1
#
_cell.length_a   1.000
_cell.length_b   1.000
_cell.length_c   1.000
_cell.angle_alpha   90.00
_cell.angle_beta   90.00
_cell.angle_gamma   90.00
#
_symmetry.space_group_name_H-M   'P 1'
#
loop_
_entity.id
_entity.type
_entity.pdbx_description
1 polymer ?
#
loop_
_entity_poly.entity_id
_entity_poly.type
_entity_poly.pdbx_seq_one_letter_code
_entity_poly.pdbx_strand_id
1 'polypeptide(L)' 'MPLLFFLRVKQEAGMEWNGNSECYRMFDDQDLGFLANFLGIFIFVLVIAYHYVVADPKYEGN' A
#
# COMPACT_ATOMS: atom_id res chain seq x y z
N MET A 1 -7.28 52.59 24.67
CA MET A 1 -6.71 51.26 24.38
C MET A 1 -7.80 50.21 24.13
N PRO A 2 -8.43 50.16 22.93
CA PRO A 2 -9.30 49.03 22.55
C PRO A 2 -8.75 48.17 21.38
N LEU A 3 -7.83 48.68 20.57
CA LEU A 3 -7.31 47.96 19.39
C LEU A 3 -6.34 46.81 19.73
N LEU A 4 -5.60 46.92 20.84
CA LEU A 4 -4.69 45.87 21.30
C LEU A 4 -5.43 44.65 21.86
N PHE A 5 -6.64 44.82 22.39
CA PHE A 5 -7.47 43.70 22.85
C PHE A 5 -7.94 42.86 21.66
N PHE A 6 -8.30 43.51 20.55
CA PHE A 6 -8.72 42.85 19.31
C PHE A 6 -7.55 42.13 18.61
N LEU A 7 -6.35 42.73 18.60
CA LEU A 7 -5.13 42.07 18.10
C LEU A 7 -4.66 40.91 18.99
N ARG A 8 -4.90 40.98 20.31
CA ARG A 8 -4.63 39.87 21.23
C ARG A 8 -5.59 38.71 21.02
N VAL A 9 -6.88 38.98 20.82
CA VAL A 9 -7.89 37.94 20.51
C VAL A 9 -7.61 37.26 19.16
N LYS A 10 -7.07 37.97 18.17
CA LYS A 10 -6.74 37.34 16.87
C LYS A 10 -5.49 36.45 16.90
N GLN A 11 -4.58 36.62 17.87
CA GLN A 11 -3.36 35.80 17.97
C GLN A 11 -3.57 34.47 18.71
N GLU A 12 -4.65 34.32 19.48
CA GLU A 12 -5.03 33.05 20.12
C GLU A 12 -5.72 32.08 19.14
N ALA A 13 -6.02 32.52 17.92
CA ALA A 13 -6.45 31.65 16.81
C ALA A 13 -5.26 30.96 16.10
N GLY A 14 -4.10 30.89 16.76
CA GLY A 14 -3.03 29.94 16.44
C GLY A 14 -3.45 28.52 16.80
N MET A 15 -4.53 28.04 16.17
CA MET A 15 -4.77 26.61 16.07
C MET A 15 -3.63 26.10 15.18
N GLU A 16 -2.54 25.67 15.82
CA GLU A 16 -1.59 24.79 15.20
C GLU A 16 -2.41 23.57 14.79
N TRP A 17 -2.79 23.50 13.52
CA TRP A 17 -3.35 22.29 12.96
C TRP A 17 -2.23 21.25 13.07
N ASN A 18 -2.18 20.56 14.21
CA ASN A 18 -1.51 19.29 14.32
C ASN A 18 -2.28 18.36 13.39
N GLY A 19 -1.84 18.37 12.13
CA GLY A 19 -2.25 17.42 11.12
C GLY A 19 -1.67 16.06 11.46
N ASN A 20 -2.07 15.48 12.60
CA ASN A 20 -2.31 14.04 12.64
C ASN A 20 -3.56 13.79 11.79
N SER A 21 -3.42 14.04 10.49
CA SER A 21 -4.12 13.30 9.47
C SER A 21 -3.67 11.86 9.66
N GLU A 22 -4.35 11.13 10.53
CA GLU A 22 -4.44 9.68 10.42
C GLU A 22 -5.19 9.43 9.10
N CYS A 23 -4.53 9.73 7.97
CA CYS A 23 -4.89 9.24 6.67
C CYS A 23 -4.80 7.74 6.83
N TYR A 24 -5.96 7.10 7.04
CA TYR A 24 -6.12 5.66 7.12
C TYR A 24 -5.16 5.05 6.12
N ARG A 25 -4.16 4.30 6.62
CA ARG A 25 -3.10 3.68 5.83
C ARG A 25 -3.75 3.07 4.59
N MET A 26 -3.64 3.81 3.48
CA MET A 26 -3.87 3.28 2.17
C MET A 26 -2.84 2.17 2.08
N PHE A 27 -3.31 0.95 1.85
CA PHE A 27 -2.48 -0.22 1.58
C PHE A 27 -1.27 0.26 0.78
N ASP A 28 -0.09 0.26 1.41
CA ASP A 28 1.02 1.06 0.90
C ASP A 28 1.39 0.48 -0.47
N ASP A 29 1.72 1.33 -1.44
CA ASP A 29 2.17 0.86 -2.76
C ASP A 29 3.36 -0.10 -2.61
N GLN A 30 4.07 0.03 -1.49
CA GLN A 30 5.11 -0.87 -1.00
C GLN A 30 4.61 -2.28 -0.65
N ASP A 31 3.48 -2.41 0.06
CA ASP A 31 2.88 -3.70 0.42
C ASP A 31 2.31 -4.41 -0.81
N LEU A 32 1.73 -3.64 -1.74
CA LEU A 32 1.23 -4.14 -3.02
C LEU A 32 2.38 -4.61 -3.93
N GLY A 33 3.49 -3.87 -3.93
CA GLY A 33 4.72 -4.24 -4.62
C GLY A 33 5.34 -5.52 -4.05
N PHE A 34 5.33 -5.70 -2.72
CA PHE A 34 5.80 -6.92 -2.08
C PHE A 34 4.94 -8.13 -2.46
N LEU A 35 3.61 -7.99 -2.39
CA LEU A 35 2.67 -9.05 -2.77
C LEU A 35 2.82 -9.43 -4.25
N ALA A 36 2.95 -8.45 -5.14
CA ALA A 36 3.09 -8.68 -6.58
C ALA A 36 4.37 -9.45 -6.93
N ASN A 37 5.49 -9.18 -6.25
CA ASN A 37 6.73 -9.93 -6.46
C ASN A 37 6.61 -11.39 -6.00
N PHE A 38 6.00 -11.61 -4.82
CA PHE A 38 5.76 -12.96 -4.31
C PHE A 38 4.81 -13.75 -5.23
N LEU A 39 3.68 -13.16 -5.61
CA LEU A 39 2.69 -13.78 -6.47
C LEU A 39 3.25 -14.00 -7.89
N GLY A 40 4.04 -13.06 -8.41
CA GLY A 40 4.63 -13.16 -9.75
C GLY A 40 5.59 -14.34 -9.89
N ILE A 41 6.51 -14.52 -8.94
CA ILE A 41 7.44 -15.66 -8.94
C ILE A 41 6.69 -16.97 -8.68
N PHE A 42 5.70 -16.96 -7.78
CA PHE A 42 4.88 -18.13 -7.47
C PHE A 42 4.15 -18.65 -8.70
N ILE A 43 3.44 -17.77 -9.43
CA ILE A 43 2.72 -18.15 -10.65
C ILE A 43 3.70 -18.55 -11.75
N PHE A 44 4.87 -17.90 -11.86
CA PHE A 44 5.88 -18.27 -12.86
C PHE A 44 6.40 -19.69 -12.68
N VAL A 45 6.74 -20.07 -11.44
CA VAL A 45 7.18 -21.45 -11.11
C VAL A 45 6.04 -22.45 -11.31
N LEU A 46 4.81 -22.09 -10.94
CA LEU A 46 3.63 -22.94 -11.10
C LEU A 46 3.29 -23.18 -12.58
N VAL A 47 3.45 -22.16 -13.43
CA VAL A 47 3.32 -22.26 -14.89
C VAL A 47 4.38 -23.18 -15.47
N ILE A 48 5.64 -23.04 -15.06
CA ILE A 48 6.73 -23.88 -15.56
C ILE A 48 6.52 -25.33 -15.10
N ALA A 49 6.11 -25.54 -13.85
CA ALA A 49 5.81 -26.87 -13.32
C ALA A 49 4.61 -27.52 -14.02
N TYR A 50 3.52 -26.76 -14.26
CA TYR A 50 2.38 -27.25 -15.03
C TYR A 50 2.77 -27.56 -16.48
N HIS A 51 3.54 -26.68 -17.12
CA HIS A 51 4.06 -26.93 -18.45
C HIS A 51 5.02 -28.12 -18.48
N TYR A 52 5.79 -28.37 -17.42
CA TYR A 52 6.64 -29.56 -17.29
C TYR A 52 5.80 -30.83 -17.14
N VAL A 53 4.75 -30.81 -16.32
CA VAL A 53 3.80 -31.93 -16.17
C VAL A 53 3.00 -32.19 -17.45
N VAL A 54 2.62 -31.14 -18.18
CA VAL A 54 1.85 -31.26 -19.43
C VAL A 54 2.76 -31.60 -20.63
N ALA A 55 4.00 -31.09 -20.66
CA ALA A 55 4.96 -31.35 -21.73
C ALA A 55 5.73 -32.67 -21.55
N ASP A 56 5.70 -33.26 -20.36
CA ASP A 56 5.86 -34.71 -20.18
C ASP A 56 4.47 -35.36 -20.17
N PRO A 57 3.82 -35.63 -21.33
CA PRO A 57 2.68 -36.53 -21.42
C PRO A 57 3.16 -37.98 -21.20
N LYS A 58 3.76 -38.26 -20.04
CA LYS A 58 4.32 -39.57 -19.72
C LYS A 58 3.49 -40.35 -18.71
N TYR A 59 2.19 -40.06 -18.59
CA TYR A 59 1.23 -40.93 -17.91
C TYR A 59 -0.18 -40.88 -18.52
N GLU A 60 -0.27 -40.80 -19.84
CA GLU A 60 -1.43 -41.25 -20.60
C GLU A 60 -1.03 -42.50 -21.40
N GLY A 61 -1.08 -43.67 -20.76
CA GLY A 61 -0.99 -44.97 -21.46
C GLY A 61 0.08 -45.94 -20.95
N ASN A 62 -0.15 -46.54 -19.78
CA ASN A 62 -0.18 -48.01 -19.62
C ASN A 62 -0.77 -48.40 -18.26
#